data_AF-A0A2V5MWG5-F1
#
_entry.id   AF-A0A2V5MWG5-F1
#
_cell.length_a   1.000
_cell.length_b   1.000
_cell.length_c   1.000
_cell.angle_alpha   90.00
_cell.angle_beta   90.00
_cell.angle_gamma   90.00
#
_symmetry.space_group_name_H-M   'P 1'
#
loop_
_entity.id
_entity.type
_entity.pdbx_description
1 polymer ?
#
loop_
_entity_poly.entity_id
_entity_poly.type
_entity_poly.pdbx_seq_one_letter_code
_entity_poly.pdbx_strand_id
1 'polypeptide(L)'
;TNLSARGFVGTGDDVLIGGGVVISGNTGSAARVLVRAIGPSLGTMGVVGPLLDPTLSLRDSNGNVIATNDNWKDSQQSEIAGTGLAPVDEQESAIIALLSPGNYTAIVAGNHATTGVALVEFYNL
;
A
#
# COMPACT_ATOMS: atom_id res chain seq x y z
N THR A 1 12.35 -9.58 3.19
CA THR A 1 12.52 -9.01 1.83
C THR A 1 11.41 -8.02 1.58
N ASN A 2 11.70 -6.91 0.90
CA ASN A 2 10.72 -5.92 0.49
C ASN A 2 10.62 -5.85 -1.04
N LEU A 3 9.44 -5.54 -1.54
CA LEU A 3 9.18 -5.21 -2.94
C LEU A 3 8.65 -3.78 -3.00
N SER A 4 9.08 -3.00 -3.99
CA SER A 4 8.57 -1.65 -4.19
C SER A 4 8.39 -1.32 -5.66
N ALA A 5 7.36 -0.53 -5.97
CA ALA A 5 7.10 -0.03 -7.30
C ALA A 5 6.68 1.45 -7.22
N ARG A 6 7.28 2.28 -8.09
CA ARG A 6 6.93 3.70 -8.21
C ARG A 6 6.27 3.93 -9.55
N GLY A 7 5.17 4.67 -9.56
CA GLY A 7 4.49 5.03 -10.80
C GLY A 7 3.57 6.23 -10.62
N PHE A 8 3.07 6.71 -11.75
CA PHE A 8 2.09 7.79 -11.77
C PHE A 8 0.69 7.22 -11.53
N VAL A 9 -0.07 7.88 -10.64
CA VAL A 9 -1.48 7.64 -10.37
C VAL A 9 -2.27 8.75 -11.06
N GLY A 10 -3.14 8.35 -11.99
CA GLY A 10 -4.13 9.18 -12.65
C GLY A 10 -5.51 9.07 -11.98
N THR A 11 -6.56 9.29 -12.76
CA THR A 11 -7.95 9.27 -12.30
C THR A 11 -8.73 8.10 -12.89
N GLY A 12 -9.85 7.72 -12.28
CA GLY A 12 -10.68 6.62 -12.78
C GLY A 12 -9.92 5.30 -12.71
N ASP A 13 -9.79 4.61 -13.84
CA ASP A 13 -9.09 3.32 -13.91
C ASP A 13 -7.55 3.48 -14.01
N ASP A 14 -7.03 4.71 -14.16
CA ASP A 14 -5.60 5.00 -14.22
C ASP A 14 -4.96 5.00 -12.82
N VAL A 15 -5.10 3.90 -12.08
CA VAL A 15 -4.54 3.72 -10.74
C VAL A 15 -3.15 3.09 -10.80
N LEU A 16 -2.31 3.34 -9.78
CA LEU A 16 -1.06 2.60 -9.66
C LEU A 16 -1.37 1.20 -9.10
N ILE A 17 -1.21 0.20 -9.93
CA ILE A 17 -1.24 -1.20 -9.49
C ILE A 17 0.17 -1.54 -9.01
N GLY A 18 0.32 -1.73 -7.71
CA GLY A 18 1.61 -1.97 -7.06
C GLY A 18 2.26 -3.32 -7.31
N GLY A 19 1.74 -4.05 -8.30
CA GLY A 19 2.10 -5.42 -8.62
C GLY A 19 1.25 -6.43 -7.87
N GLY A 20 1.11 -7.61 -8.48
CA GLY A 20 0.60 -8.80 -7.82
C GLY A 20 1.71 -9.41 -6.95
N VAL A 21 1.49 -9.50 -5.64
CA VAL A 21 2.39 -10.16 -4.69
C VAL A 21 1.92 -11.58 -4.46
N VAL A 22 2.85 -12.52 -4.65
CA VAL A 22 2.63 -13.94 -4.39
C VAL A 22 3.13 -14.25 -2.99
N ILE A 23 2.22 -14.61 -2.10
CA ILE A 23 2.57 -15.19 -0.80
C ILE A 23 2.73 -16.69 -1.01
N SER A 24 3.95 -17.19 -0.83
CA SER A 24 4.26 -18.62 -0.92
C SER A 24 4.28 -19.25 0.47
N GLY A 25 3.80 -20.48 0.60
CA GLY A 25 3.78 -21.21 1.87
C GLY A 25 2.90 -22.45 1.81
N ASN A 26 2.92 -23.26 2.87
CA ASN A 26 2.06 -24.42 3.00
C ASN A 26 0.64 -24.01 3.35
N THR A 27 -0.36 -24.76 2.89
CA THR A 27 -1.76 -24.59 3.27
C THR A 27 -1.90 -24.56 4.81
N GLY A 28 -2.47 -23.48 5.34
CA GLY A 28 -2.60 -23.24 6.78
C GLY A 28 -1.52 -22.34 7.40
N SER A 29 -0.51 -21.92 6.65
CA SER A 29 0.45 -20.89 7.08
C SER A 29 0.00 -19.51 6.61
N ALA A 30 0.04 -18.48 7.47
CA ALA A 30 -0.22 -17.10 7.07
C ALA A 30 1.06 -16.26 7.18
N ALA A 31 1.33 -15.43 6.18
CA ALA A 31 2.37 -14.42 6.23
C ALA A 31 1.78 -13.12 6.78
N ARG A 32 2.48 -12.48 7.73
CA ARG A 32 2.12 -11.16 8.21
C ARG A 32 2.82 -10.12 7.33
N VAL A 33 2.04 -9.32 6.61
CA VAL A 33 2.54 -8.40 5.59
C VAL A 33 2.10 -6.98 5.92
N LEU A 34 3.02 -6.03 5.78
CA LEU A 34 2.72 -4.60 5.74
C LEU A 34 2.78 -4.12 4.30
N VAL A 35 1.72 -3.46 3.86
CA VAL A 35 1.64 -2.78 2.56
C VAL A 35 1.54 -1.28 2.82
N ARG A 36 2.32 -0.46 2.09
CA ARG A 36 2.32 1.00 2.22
C ARG A 36 2.09 1.68 0.88
N ALA A 37 1.42 2.82 0.91
CA ALA A 37 1.34 3.76 -0.20
C ALA A 37 1.95 5.11 0.25
N ILE A 38 3.10 5.44 -0.33
CA ILE A 38 3.91 6.61 0.00
C ILE A 38 3.75 7.65 -1.11
N GLY A 39 3.42 8.88 -0.73
CA GLY A 39 3.05 9.96 -1.64
C GLY A 39 3.75 11.25 -1.24
N PRO A 40 3.21 12.04 -0.29
CA PRO A 40 3.80 13.31 0.16
C PRO A 40 5.29 13.20 0.53
N SER A 41 5.70 12.12 1.20
CA SER A 41 7.10 11.93 1.61
C SER A 41 8.06 11.93 0.42
N LEU A 42 7.62 11.52 -0.77
CA LEU A 42 8.45 11.52 -1.99
C LEU A 42 8.88 12.93 -2.40
N GLY A 43 8.08 13.95 -2.09
CA GLY A 43 8.43 15.36 -2.34
C GLY A 43 9.69 15.76 -1.58
N THR A 44 9.85 15.30 -0.33
CA THR A 44 11.06 15.54 0.47
C THR A 44 12.29 14.83 -0.09
N MET A 45 12.09 13.79 -0.91
CA MET A 45 13.13 13.04 -1.60
C MET A 45 13.41 13.56 -3.01
N GLY A 46 12.87 14.72 -3.38
CA GLY A 46 13.11 15.37 -4.68
C GLY A 46 12.26 14.82 -5.83
N VAL A 47 11.25 14.01 -5.56
CA VAL A 47 10.28 13.60 -6.59
C VAL A 47 9.35 14.77 -6.89
N VAL A 48 9.27 15.16 -8.16
CA VAL A 48 8.37 16.22 -8.63
C VAL A 48 6.96 15.65 -8.83
N GLY A 49 5.96 16.36 -8.33
CA GLY A 49 4.54 15.99 -8.44
C GLY A 49 4.17 14.72 -7.66
N PRO A 50 4.49 14.61 -6.36
CA PRO A 50 4.03 13.48 -5.55
C PRO A 50 2.51 13.46 -5.46
N LEU A 51 1.92 12.26 -5.38
CA LEU A 51 0.51 12.12 -5.03
C LEU A 51 0.33 12.55 -3.58
N LEU A 52 -0.46 13.60 -3.34
CA LEU A 52 -0.54 14.26 -2.04
C LEU A 52 -1.45 13.55 -1.02
N ASP A 53 -2.34 12.70 -1.50
CA ASP A 53 -3.32 12.00 -0.66
C ASP A 53 -3.55 10.58 -1.24
N PRO A 54 -2.57 9.67 -1.09
CA PRO A 54 -2.71 8.30 -1.56
C PRO A 54 -3.74 7.53 -0.72
N THR A 55 -4.48 6.64 -1.37
CA THR A 55 -5.34 5.63 -0.75
C THR A 55 -4.87 4.24 -1.17
N LEU A 56 -5.08 3.24 -0.31
CA LEU A 56 -4.63 1.87 -0.53
C LEU A 56 -5.78 0.88 -0.44
N SER A 57 -5.89 0.00 -1.44
CA SER A 57 -6.80 -1.16 -1.43
C SER A 57 -6.01 -2.45 -1.65
N LEU A 58 -6.15 -3.40 -0.73
CA LEU A 58 -5.59 -4.75 -0.84
C LEU A 58 -6.68 -5.72 -1.30
N ARG A 59 -6.40 -6.49 -2.35
CA ARG A 59 -7.35 -7.42 -2.97
C ARG A 59 -6.81 -8.83 -3.12
N ASP A 60 -7.69 -9.81 -3.06
CA ASP A 60 -7.38 -11.22 -3.35
C ASP A 60 -7.35 -11.52 -4.86
N SER A 61 -7.04 -12.76 -5.23
CA SER A 61 -6.97 -13.21 -6.62
C SER A 61 -8.31 -13.16 -7.38
N ASN A 62 -9.44 -13.11 -6.66
CA ASN A 62 -10.77 -12.98 -7.24
C ASN A 62 -11.19 -11.51 -7.37
N GLY A 63 -10.34 -10.56 -6.95
CA GLY A 63 -10.61 -9.13 -6.94
C GLY A 63 -11.41 -8.65 -5.73
N ASN A 64 -11.69 -9.51 -4.75
CA ASN A 64 -12.40 -9.11 -3.54
C ASN A 64 -11.51 -8.20 -2.69
N VAL A 65 -12.11 -7.20 -2.07
CA VAL A 65 -11.42 -6.32 -1.13
C VAL A 65 -11.16 -7.06 0.17
N ILE A 66 -9.89 -7.12 0.57
CA ILE A 66 -9.45 -7.62 1.87
C ILE A 66 -9.45 -6.48 2.88
N ALA A 67 -8.87 -5.35 2.49
CA ALA A 67 -8.79 -4.15 3.32
C ALA A 67 -8.60 -2.90 2.47
N THR A 68 -9.00 -1.75 3.02
CA THR A 68 -8.72 -0.43 2.48
C THR A 68 -8.23 0.49 3.59
N ASN A 69 -7.41 1.48 3.24
CA ASN A 69 -6.95 2.50 4.16
C ASN A 69 -6.70 3.80 3.39
N ASP A 70 -7.13 4.91 3.98
CA ASP A 70 -6.89 6.28 3.49
C ASP A 70 -5.63 6.80 4.20
N ASN A 71 -5.69 6.96 5.52
CA ASN A 71 -4.56 7.39 6.34
C ASN A 71 -4.10 6.25 7.27
N TRP A 72 -2.79 6.03 7.37
CA TRP A 72 -2.24 4.89 8.12
C TRP A 72 -2.61 4.87 9.59
N LYS A 73 -2.97 6.03 10.16
CA LYS A 73 -3.41 6.17 11.55
C LYS A 73 -4.88 5.81 11.77
N ASP A 74 -5.70 5.67 10.73
CA ASP A 74 -7.15 5.53 10.85
C ASP A 74 -7.59 4.24 11.56
N SER A 75 -6.88 3.13 11.32
CA SER A 75 -7.32 1.80 11.78
C SER A 75 -6.25 1.01 12.56
N GLN A 76 -4.97 1.11 12.16
CA GLN A 76 -3.90 0.24 12.66
C GLN A 76 -2.70 1.02 13.22
N GLN A 77 -2.90 2.26 13.69
CA GLN A 77 -1.82 3.17 14.12
C GLN A 77 -0.79 2.50 15.05
N SER A 78 -1.24 1.90 16.16
CA SER A 78 -0.35 1.30 17.15
C SER A 78 0.43 0.11 16.57
N GLU A 79 -0.25 -0.72 15.78
CA GLU A 79 0.36 -1.89 15.16
C GLU A 79 1.41 -1.50 14.11
N ILE A 80 1.09 -0.53 13.25
CA ILE A 80 1.97 0.00 12.21
C ILE A 80 3.16 0.73 12.84
N ALA A 81 2.94 1.58 13.84
CA ALA A 81 4.01 2.25 14.56
C ALA A 81 4.96 1.25 15.25
N GLY A 82 4.41 0.17 15.82
CA GLY A 82 5.18 -0.91 16.44
C GLY A 82 6.11 -1.66 15.50
N THR A 83 5.90 -1.58 14.17
CA THR A 83 6.83 -2.19 13.18
C THR A 83 8.11 -1.39 12.97
N GLY A 84 8.15 -0.10 13.37
CA GLY A 84 9.22 0.82 12.99
C GLY A 84 9.21 1.24 11.51
N LEU A 85 8.18 0.82 10.76
CA LEU A 85 8.00 1.10 9.33
C LEU A 85 6.74 1.95 9.07
N ALA A 86 6.31 2.77 10.04
CA ALA A 86 5.21 3.69 9.81
C ALA A 86 5.56 4.68 8.68
N PRO A 87 4.58 5.04 7.82
CA PRO A 87 4.74 6.20 6.94
C PRO A 87 5.06 7.46 7.74
N VAL A 88 5.83 8.37 7.13
CA VAL A 88 6.29 9.59 7.82
C VAL A 88 5.18 10.65 7.78
N ASP A 89 4.52 10.77 6.64
CA ASP A 89 3.38 11.67 6.47
C ASP A 89 2.10 11.00 6.99
N GLU A 90 1.19 11.79 7.54
CA GLU A 90 -0.07 11.29 8.08
C GLU A 90 -1.09 10.97 6.99
N GLN A 91 -0.99 11.60 5.81
CA GLN A 91 -1.83 11.35 4.64
C GLN A 91 -1.43 10.08 3.85
N GLU A 92 -0.38 9.37 4.28
CA GLU A 92 0.04 8.14 3.63
C GLU A 92 -0.75 6.94 4.14
N SER A 93 -1.04 5.97 3.28
CA SER A 93 -1.81 4.79 3.67
C SER A 93 -0.92 3.61 4.05
N ALA A 94 -1.39 2.79 4.97
CA ALA A 94 -0.78 1.49 5.24
C ALA A 94 -1.80 0.46 5.74
N ILE A 95 -1.54 -0.81 5.41
CA ILE A 95 -2.35 -1.97 5.80
C ILE A 95 -1.42 -3.05 6.33
N ILE A 96 -1.70 -3.56 7.54
CA ILE A 96 -1.12 -4.83 8.00
C ILE A 96 -2.17 -5.93 7.84
N ALA A 97 -1.82 -7.02 7.17
CA ALA A 97 -2.70 -8.16 6.95
C ALA A 97 -2.00 -9.49 7.20
N LEU A 98 -2.78 -10.48 7.66
CA LEU A 98 -2.39 -11.89 7.66
C LEU A 98 -2.91 -12.54 6.39
N LEU A 99 -1.99 -12.96 5.51
CA LEU A 99 -2.30 -13.47 4.19
C LEU A 99 -1.91 -14.94 4.08
N SER A 100 -2.88 -15.79 3.75
CA SER A 100 -2.62 -17.18 3.36
C SER A 100 -1.80 -17.25 2.07
N PRO A 101 -1.27 -18.41 1.69
CA PRO A 101 -0.55 -18.53 0.42
C PRO A 101 -1.53 -18.27 -0.74
N GLY A 102 -1.14 -17.40 -1.66
CA GLY A 102 -2.03 -16.90 -2.70
C GLY A 102 -1.49 -15.66 -3.41
N ASN A 103 -2.28 -15.16 -4.37
CA ASN A 103 -1.96 -13.95 -5.12
C ASN A 103 -2.79 -12.78 -4.59
N TYR A 104 -2.12 -11.66 -4.36
CA TYR A 104 -2.73 -10.46 -3.82
C TYR A 104 -2.30 -9.25 -4.63
N THR A 105 -3.16 -8.25 -4.72
CA THR A 105 -2.86 -7.01 -5.45
C THR A 105 -3.08 -5.83 -4.53
N ALA A 106 -2.09 -4.93 -4.45
CA ALA A 106 -2.28 -3.61 -3.88
C ALA A 106 -2.58 -2.60 -4.98
N ILE A 107 -3.62 -1.82 -4.78
CA ILE A 107 -4.04 -0.74 -5.67
C ILE A 107 -3.89 0.58 -4.93
N VAL A 108 -3.14 1.50 -5.53
CA VAL A 108 -2.96 2.86 -5.03
C VAL A 108 -3.71 3.83 -5.93
N ALA A 109 -4.59 4.62 -5.33
CA ALA A 109 -5.37 5.65 -6.00
C ALA A 109 -5.26 6.97 -5.24
N GLY A 110 -5.48 8.10 -5.90
CA GLY A 110 -5.57 9.39 -5.22
C GLY A 110 -6.94 9.62 -4.60
N ASN A 111 -6.98 10.04 -3.35
CA ASN A 111 -8.22 10.47 -2.70
C ASN A 111 -8.83 11.64 -3.49
N HIS A 112 -10.16 11.70 -3.56
CA HIS A 112 -10.89 12.73 -4.33
C HIS A 112 -10.39 12.94 -5.77
N ALA A 113 -9.91 11.87 -6.42
CA ALA A 113 -9.35 11.89 -7.78
C ALA A 113 -8.11 12.80 -7.94
N THR A 114 -7.32 12.95 -6.88
CA THR A 114 -5.97 13.52 -6.98
C THR A 114 -5.05 12.64 -7.83
N THR A 115 -4.02 13.24 -8.40
CA THR A 115 -3.06 12.55 -9.27
C THR A 115 -1.63 12.90 -8.86
N GLY A 116 -0.68 12.04 -9.23
CA GLY A 116 0.72 12.26 -8.93
C GLY A 116 1.52 10.98 -8.84
N VAL A 117 2.81 11.11 -8.52
CA VAL A 117 3.70 9.97 -8.33
C VAL A 117 3.51 9.38 -6.94
N ALA A 118 3.25 8.07 -6.88
CA ALA A 118 3.20 7.31 -5.63
C ALA A 118 4.19 6.14 -5.67
N LEU A 119 4.57 5.68 -4.48
CA LEU A 119 5.41 4.51 -4.25
C LEU A 119 4.59 3.52 -3.42
N VAL A 120 4.41 2.31 -3.94
CA VAL A 120 3.83 1.20 -3.19
C VAL A 120 4.93 0.27 -2.71
N GLU A 121 4.81 -0.23 -1.48
CA GLU A 121 5.80 -1.09 -0.87
C GLU A 121 5.14 -2.27 -0.15
N PHE A 122 5.80 -3.41 -0.17
CA PHE A 122 5.42 -4.61 0.57
C PHE A 122 6.56 -5.04 1.46
N TYR A 123 6.25 -5.31 2.72
CA TYR A 123 7.16 -5.80 3.75
C TYR A 123 6.62 -7.10 4.33
N ASN A 124 7.43 -8.14 4.32
CA ASN A 124 7.18 -9.32 5.15
C ASN A 124 7.66 -9.01 6.57
N LEU A 125 6.76 -9.09 7.56
CA LEU A 125 7.02 -8.79 8.97
C LEU A 125 7.49 -10.01 9.76
#